data_AF-A0A7C0YY36-F1
#
_entry.id   AF-A0A7C0YY36-F1
#
_cell.length_a   1.000
_cell.length_b   1.000
_cell.length_c   1.000
_cell.angle_alpha   90.00
_cell.angle_beta   90.00
_cell.angle_gamma   90.00
#
_symmetry.space_group_name_H-M   'P 1'
#
loop_
_entity.id
_entity.type
_entity.pdbx_description
1 polymer ?
#
loop_
_entity_poly.entity_id
_entity_poly.type
_entity_poly.pdbx_seq_one_letter_code
_entity_poly.pdbx_strand_id
1 'polypeptide(L)'
;MSELNLQLLAFFKVIAVAIFSLLYGLGGMYKKAIRRIGGVIWLMVAIGIIGYLQKTISLWYFLYPLLLIGALTIGYGADKFEEKIKKRALYGLALGVSALPVAIVTGKWLLFGFHLGLCLASSILLGVFNPLRSARDEETLIGTLSVIIPIFMV
;
A
#
# COMPACT_ATOMS: atom_id res chain seq x y z
N MET A 1 21.57 2.75 16.38
CA MET A 1 20.96 4.08 16.07
C MET A 1 20.48 4.65 17.40
N SER A 2 20.48 5.96 17.61
CA SER A 2 19.86 6.53 18.81
C SER A 2 18.33 6.37 18.75
N GLU A 3 17.66 6.37 19.90
CA GLU A 3 16.18 6.34 19.98
C GLU A 3 15.55 7.47 19.19
N LEU A 4 16.15 8.67 19.24
CA LEU A 4 15.72 9.80 18.42
C LEU A 4 15.74 9.47 16.92
N ASN A 5 16.80 8.83 16.43
CA ASN A 5 16.91 8.47 15.02
C ASN A 5 15.90 7.38 14.62
N LEU A 6 15.61 6.42 15.52
CA LEU A 6 14.57 5.41 15.30
C LEU A 6 13.18 6.06 15.22
N GLN A 7 12.88 7.02 16.09
CA GLN A 7 11.61 7.75 16.07
C GLN A 7 11.48 8.63 14.82
N LEU A 8 12.56 9.31 14.41
CA LEU A 8 12.58 10.09 13.16
C LEU A 8 12.37 9.20 11.94
N LEU A 9 12.95 8.01 11.94
CA LEU A 9 12.72 7.02 10.88
C LEU A 9 11.27 6.50 10.86
N ALA A 10 10.70 6.20 12.03
CA ALA A 10 9.30 5.81 12.14
C ALA A 10 8.36 6.94 11.65
N PHE A 11 8.68 8.19 11.97
CA PHE A 11 7.94 9.35 11.47
C PHE A 11 8.07 9.51 9.95
N PHE A 12 9.27 9.32 9.39
CA PHE A 12 9.49 9.32 7.94
C PHE A 12 8.65 8.25 7.23
N LYS A 13 8.52 7.06 7.83
CA LYS A 13 7.65 5.98 7.33
C LYS A 13 6.18 6.43 7.24
N VAL A 14 5.68 7.13 8.26
CA VAL A 14 4.32 7.71 8.23
C VAL A 14 4.17 8.75 7.11
N ILE A 15 5.16 9.64 6.94
CA ILE A 15 5.15 10.62 5.84
C ILE A 15 5.14 9.92 4.47
N ALA A 16 5.93 8.85 4.30
CA ALA A 16 5.97 8.09 3.06
C ALA A 16 4.61 7.49 2.71
N VAL A 17 3.91 6.94 3.70
CA VAL A 17 2.53 6.45 3.56
C VAL A 17 1.57 7.58 3.20
N ALA A 18 1.68 8.73 3.86
CA ALA A 18 0.81 9.88 3.60
C ALA A 18 0.97 10.43 2.17
N ILE A 19 2.21 10.55 1.68
CA ILE A 19 2.50 10.98 0.31
C ILE A 19 1.97 9.97 -0.70
N PHE A 20 2.17 8.66 -0.47
CA PHE A 20 1.59 7.63 -1.34
C PHE A 20 0.07 7.74 -1.40
N SER A 21 -0.58 7.89 -0.24
CA SER A 21 -2.03 7.99 -0.12
C SER A 21 -2.59 9.21 -0.85
N LEU A 22 -1.90 10.35 -0.76
CA LEU A 22 -2.21 11.55 -1.55
C LEU A 22 -2.13 11.26 -3.05
N LEU A 23 -1.02 10.68 -3.53
CA LEU A 23 -0.84 10.34 -4.94
C LEU A 23 -1.88 9.31 -5.42
N TYR A 24 -2.26 8.38 -4.55
CA TYR A 24 -3.31 7.42 -4.82
C TYR A 24 -4.66 8.10 -5.05
N GLY A 25 -5.07 9.00 -4.15
CA GLY A 25 -6.31 9.77 -4.27
C GLY A 25 -6.30 10.75 -5.46
N LEU A 26 -5.18 11.45 -5.69
CA LEU A 26 -5.00 12.32 -6.87
C LEU A 26 -5.13 11.54 -8.18
N GLY A 27 -4.65 10.30 -8.22
CA GLY A 27 -4.78 9.45 -9.39
C GLY A 27 -6.21 9.00 -9.70
N GLY A 28 -7.12 9.07 -8.72
CA GLY A 28 -8.56 8.90 -8.93
C GLY A 28 -9.23 10.12 -9.58
N MET A 29 -8.68 11.32 -9.37
CA MET A 29 -9.25 12.59 -9.87
C MET A 29 -8.69 13.03 -11.22
N TYR A 30 -7.36 12.95 -11.39
CA TYR A 30 -6.69 13.55 -12.55
C TYR A 30 -6.27 12.50 -13.58
N LYS A 31 -5.35 11.60 -13.21
CA LYS A 31 -4.79 10.60 -14.13
C LYS A 31 -4.44 9.33 -13.37
N LYS A 32 -4.95 8.18 -13.84
CA LYS A 32 -4.67 6.85 -13.24
C LYS A 32 -3.17 6.54 -13.13
N ALA A 33 -2.34 7.12 -14.00
CA ALA A 33 -0.89 6.98 -13.95
C ALA A 33 -0.26 7.54 -12.66
N ILE A 34 -0.84 8.59 -12.06
CA ILE A 34 -0.34 9.19 -10.82
C ILE A 34 -0.40 8.17 -9.67
N ARG A 35 -1.52 7.46 -9.53
CA ARG A 35 -1.65 6.41 -8.51
C ARG A 35 -0.83 5.15 -8.84
N ARG A 36 -0.82 4.72 -10.11
CA ARG A 36 -0.22 3.43 -10.53
C ARG A 36 1.30 3.47 -10.65
N ILE A 37 1.85 4.61 -11.05
CA ILE A 37 3.28 4.77 -11.34
C ILE A 37 3.87 5.79 -10.38
N GLY A 38 3.28 6.99 -10.28
CA GLY A 38 3.80 8.06 -9.42
C GLY A 38 3.91 7.65 -7.95
N GLY A 39 2.81 7.12 -7.38
CA GLY A 39 2.81 6.60 -6.01
C GLY A 39 3.82 5.47 -5.81
N VAL A 40 3.95 4.58 -6.78
CA VAL A 40 4.88 3.44 -6.69
C VAL A 40 6.34 3.89 -6.74
N ILE A 41 6.70 4.81 -7.65
CA ILE A 41 8.04 5.39 -7.72
C ILE A 41 8.40 6.05 -6.39
N TRP A 42 7.45 6.78 -5.79
CA TRP A 42 7.64 7.35 -4.47
C TRP A 42 7.95 6.27 -3.41
N LEU A 43 7.20 5.17 -3.38
CA LEU A 43 7.47 4.07 -2.45
C LEU A 43 8.85 3.44 -2.70
N MET A 44 9.28 3.28 -3.96
CA MET A 44 10.63 2.79 -4.28
C MET A 44 11.70 3.68 -3.66
N VAL A 45 11.57 5.00 -3.81
CA VAL A 45 12.50 5.97 -3.21
C VAL A 45 12.47 5.89 -1.68
N ALA A 46 11.28 5.87 -1.07
CA ALA A 46 11.13 5.78 0.38
C ALA A 46 11.75 4.50 0.95
N ILE A 47 11.51 3.35 0.31
CA ILE A 47 12.11 2.05 0.68
C ILE A 47 13.63 2.08 0.55
N GLY A 48 14.16 2.69 -0.52
CA GLY A 48 15.59 2.86 -0.69
C GLY A 48 16.23 3.70 0.43
N ILE A 49 15.58 4.81 0.80
CA ILE A 49 16.03 5.68 1.92
C ILE A 49 15.98 4.91 3.24
N ILE A 50 14.87 4.24 3.55
CA ILE A 50 14.70 3.46 4.79
C ILE A 50 15.76 2.36 4.89
N GLY A 51 15.91 1.55 3.83
CA GLY A 51 16.88 0.46 3.80
C GLY A 51 18.33 0.94 3.89
N TYR A 52 18.65 2.09 3.29
CA TYR A 52 19.96 2.72 3.44
C TYR A 52 20.23 3.16 4.88
N LEU A 53 19.30 3.89 5.50
CA LEU A 53 19.45 4.40 6.86
C LEU A 53 19.53 3.27 7.91
N GLN A 54 18.80 2.17 7.69
CA GLN A 54 18.82 1.00 8.58
C GLN A 54 19.96 0.03 8.30
N LYS A 55 20.72 0.23 7.21
CA LYS A 55 21.74 -0.71 6.71
C LYS A 55 21.16 -2.11 6.39
N THR A 56 19.91 -2.15 5.92
CA THR A 56 19.16 -3.37 5.59
C THR A 56 18.84 -3.48 4.10
N ILE A 57 19.46 -2.65 3.26
CA ILE A 57 19.13 -2.57 1.84
C ILE A 57 19.20 -3.93 1.16
N SER A 58 18.13 -4.27 0.45
CA SER A 58 18.00 -5.49 -0.32
C SER A 58 17.28 -5.18 -1.62
N LEU A 59 17.82 -5.67 -2.74
CA LEU A 59 17.19 -5.49 -4.05
C LEU A 59 15.79 -6.13 -4.11
N TRP A 60 15.56 -7.15 -3.29
CA TRP A 60 14.27 -7.83 -3.17
C TRP A 60 13.15 -6.91 -2.66
N TYR A 61 13.46 -5.85 -1.90
CA TYR A 61 12.43 -4.89 -1.47
C TYR A 61 11.80 -4.15 -2.65
N PHE A 62 12.52 -3.97 -3.76
CA PHE A 62 12.01 -3.27 -4.94
C PHE A 62 11.06 -4.12 -5.77
N LEU A 63 10.97 -5.43 -5.53
CA LEU A 63 9.92 -6.25 -6.12
C LEU A 63 8.53 -5.88 -5.58
N TYR A 64 8.41 -5.41 -4.34
CA TYR A 64 7.11 -5.00 -3.79
C TYR A 64 6.48 -3.85 -4.60
N PRO A 65 7.15 -2.69 -4.78
CA PRO A 65 6.62 -1.62 -5.62
C PRO A 65 6.28 -2.10 -7.04
N LEU A 66 7.09 -2.95 -7.66
CA LEU A 66 6.81 -3.49 -8.99
C LEU A 66 5.53 -4.34 -9.04
N LEU A 67 5.34 -5.23 -8.07
CA LEU A 67 4.10 -6.01 -7.94
C LEU A 67 2.90 -5.12 -7.62
N LEU A 68 3.11 -4.05 -6.85
CA LEU A 68 2.08 -3.08 -6.51
C LEU A 68 1.56 -2.35 -7.77
N ILE A 69 2.39 -2.08 -8.79
CA ILE A 69 1.91 -1.56 -10.09
C ILE A 69 0.88 -2.50 -10.70
N GLY A 70 1.18 -3.80 -10.70
CA GLY A 70 0.28 -4.84 -11.19
C GLY A 70 -1.04 -4.83 -10.44
N ALA A 71 -0.98 -4.87 -9.10
CA ALA A 71 -2.16 -4.81 -8.24
C ALA A 71 -3.00 -3.54 -8.49
N LEU A 72 -2.37 -2.37 -8.58
CA LEU A 72 -3.01 -1.07 -8.81
C LEU A 72 -3.65 -0.93 -10.20
N THR A 73 -3.31 -1.82 -11.12
CA THR A 73 -3.83 -1.86 -12.49
C THR A 73 -5.09 -2.72 -12.61
N ILE A 74 -5.33 -3.63 -11.66
CA ILE A 74 -6.54 -4.45 -11.59
C ILE A 74 -7.76 -3.53 -11.45
N GLY A 75 -8.71 -3.67 -12.37
CA GLY A 75 -9.99 -2.97 -12.33
C GLY A 75 -10.92 -3.60 -11.29
N TYR A 76 -11.49 -2.78 -10.43
CA TYR A 76 -12.33 -3.25 -9.32
C TYR A 76 -13.78 -2.70 -9.31
N GLY A 77 -14.19 -2.03 -10.39
CA GLY A 77 -15.56 -1.53 -10.56
C GLY A 77 -16.51 -2.61 -11.07
N ALA A 78 -17.74 -2.61 -10.56
CA ALA A 78 -18.87 -3.41 -11.03
C ALA A 78 -20.20 -2.80 -10.59
N ASP A 79 -21.26 -3.05 -11.36
CA ASP A 79 -22.61 -2.57 -11.08
C ASP A 79 -23.38 -3.52 -10.15
N LYS A 80 -23.17 -4.83 -10.29
CA LYS A 80 -23.80 -5.85 -9.44
C LYS A 80 -23.05 -5.99 -8.13
N PHE A 81 -23.78 -6.04 -7.02
CA PHE A 81 -23.24 -6.13 -5.67
C PHE A 81 -22.27 -7.31 -5.48
N GLU A 82 -22.65 -8.52 -5.90
CA GLU A 82 -21.80 -9.71 -5.79
C GLU A 82 -20.52 -9.62 -6.61
N GLU A 83 -20.61 -9.07 -7.82
CA GLU A 83 -19.45 -8.87 -8.69
C GLU A 83 -18.51 -7.81 -8.11
N LYS A 84 -19.07 -6.76 -7.50
CA LYS A 84 -18.31 -5.72 -6.79
C LYS A 84 -17.53 -6.31 -5.62
N ILE A 85 -18.15 -7.20 -4.83
CA ILE A 85 -17.44 -7.92 -3.76
C ILE A 85 -16.29 -8.74 -4.33
N LYS A 86 -16.53 -9.57 -5.35
CA LYS A 86 -15.50 -10.43 -5.94
C LYS A 86 -14.32 -9.62 -6.49
N LYS A 87 -14.60 -8.54 -7.21
CA LYS A 87 -13.57 -7.66 -7.78
C LYS A 87 -12.79 -6.88 -6.71
N ARG A 88 -13.47 -6.38 -5.67
CA ARG A 88 -12.81 -5.72 -4.52
C ARG A 88 -11.98 -6.71 -3.71
N ALA A 89 -12.45 -7.95 -3.54
CA ALA A 89 -11.69 -9.02 -2.89
C ALA A 89 -10.42 -9.35 -3.67
N LEU A 90 -10.51 -9.54 -4.99
CA LEU A 90 -9.34 -9.79 -5.85
C LEU A 90 -8.35 -8.62 -5.80
N TYR A 91 -8.86 -7.38 -5.86
CA TYR A 91 -8.03 -6.18 -5.79
C TYR A 91 -7.32 -6.06 -4.43
N GLY A 92 -8.05 -6.21 -3.33
CA GLY A 92 -7.47 -6.19 -1.97
C GLY A 92 -6.45 -7.31 -1.76
N LEU A 93 -6.71 -8.52 -2.26
CA LEU A 93 -5.76 -9.63 -2.21
C LEU A 93 -4.50 -9.32 -3.01
N ALA A 94 -4.63 -8.78 -4.23
CA ALA A 94 -3.49 -8.40 -5.05
C ALA A 94 -2.63 -7.30 -4.38
N LEU A 95 -3.26 -6.31 -3.74
CA LEU A 95 -2.56 -5.31 -2.94
C LEU A 95 -1.78 -5.98 -1.79
N GLY A 96 -2.44 -6.83 -1.00
CA GLY A 96 -1.80 -7.53 0.12
C GLY A 96 -0.63 -8.43 -0.30
N VAL A 97 -0.83 -9.24 -1.34
CA VAL A 97 0.20 -10.16 -1.87
C VAL A 97 1.39 -9.42 -2.46
N SER A 98 1.21 -8.20 -2.95
CA SER A 98 2.34 -7.42 -3.49
C SER A 98 3.47 -7.23 -2.45
N ALA A 99 3.16 -7.21 -1.15
CA ALA A 99 4.15 -7.07 -0.07
C ALA A 99 4.92 -8.36 0.26
N LEU A 100 4.62 -9.49 -0.40
CA LEU A 100 5.26 -10.78 -0.15
C LEU A 100 6.81 -10.73 -0.21
N PRO A 101 7.45 -10.02 -1.16
CA PRO A 101 8.91 -9.89 -1.17
C PRO A 101 9.48 -9.27 0.11
N VAL A 102 8.79 -8.29 0.69
CA VAL A 102 9.21 -7.66 1.96
C VAL A 102 9.12 -8.66 3.12
N ALA A 103 8.06 -9.47 3.15
CA ALA A 103 7.89 -10.52 4.16
C ALA A 103 9.00 -11.58 4.07
N ILE A 104 9.36 -12.00 2.86
CA ILE A 104 10.44 -12.97 2.62
C ILE A 104 11.78 -12.44 3.13
N VAL A 105 12.11 -11.19 2.82
CA VAL A 105 13.40 -10.60 3.23
C VAL A 105 13.47 -10.35 4.74
N THR A 106 12.37 -9.93 5.36
CA THR A 106 12.37 -9.50 6.76
C THR A 106 11.99 -10.60 7.74
N GLY A 107 11.43 -11.71 7.27
CA GLY A 107 10.86 -12.78 8.09
C GLY A 107 9.60 -12.39 8.87
N LYS A 108 9.04 -11.20 8.63
CA LYS A 108 7.90 -10.63 9.40
C LYS A 108 6.54 -11.19 8.94
N TRP A 109 6.40 -12.52 8.94
CA TRP A 109 5.21 -13.23 8.43
C TRP A 109 3.90 -12.87 9.14
N LEU A 110 3.95 -12.61 10.45
CA LEU A 110 2.77 -12.20 11.22
C LEU A 110 2.22 -10.85 10.71
N LEU A 111 3.10 -9.88 10.48
CA LEU A 111 2.72 -8.57 9.92
C LEU A 111 2.22 -8.69 8.49
N PHE A 112 2.82 -9.58 7.69
CA PHE A 112 2.33 -9.88 6.34
C PHE A 112 0.92 -10.46 6.34
N GLY A 113 0.63 -11.44 7.22
CA GLY A 113 -0.70 -12.01 7.36
C GLY A 113 -1.73 -10.96 7.78
N PHE A 114 -1.38 -10.10 8.75
CA PHE A 114 -2.22 -8.97 9.15
C PHE A 114 -2.45 -7.98 8.00
N HIS A 115 -1.41 -7.67 7.23
CA HIS A 115 -1.51 -6.81 6.05
C HIS A 115 -2.43 -7.37 4.98
N LEU A 116 -2.34 -8.68 4.69
CA LEU A 116 -3.19 -9.34 3.71
C LEU A 116 -4.67 -9.27 4.11
N GLY A 117 -4.96 -9.56 5.37
CA GLY A 117 -6.31 -9.39 5.94
C GLY A 117 -6.79 -7.95 5.90
N LEU A 118 -5.92 -6.99 6.23
CA LEU A 118 -6.23 -5.56 6.22
C LEU A 118 -6.57 -5.07 4.80
N CYS A 119 -5.78 -5.43 3.78
CA CYS A 119 -6.05 -5.05 2.39
C CYS A 119 -7.34 -5.64 1.85
N LEU A 120 -7.62 -6.90 2.17
CA LEU A 120 -8.86 -7.57 1.79
C LEU A 120 -10.08 -6.90 2.45
N ALA A 121 -10.04 -6.75 3.78
CA ALA A 121 -11.13 -6.16 4.55
C ALA A 121 -11.37 -4.71 4.17
N SER A 122 -10.31 -3.89 4.08
CA SER A 122 -10.44 -2.48 3.69
C SER A 122 -10.99 -2.32 2.27
N SER A 123 -10.56 -3.14 1.31
CA SER A 123 -11.08 -3.05 -0.06
C SER A 123 -12.56 -3.41 -0.15
N ILE A 124 -13.02 -4.41 0.59
CA ILE A 124 -14.43 -4.80 0.62
C ILE A 124 -15.26 -3.79 1.42
N LEU A 125 -14.89 -3.51 2.66
CA LEU A 125 -15.67 -2.64 3.56
C LEU A 125 -15.77 -1.22 3.01
N LEU A 126 -14.63 -0.61 2.67
CA LEU A 126 -14.60 0.75 2.16
C LEU A 126 -15.07 0.78 0.70
N GLY A 127 -14.68 -0.20 -0.11
CA GLY A 127 -14.96 -0.17 -1.54
C GLY A 127 -16.34 -0.63 -1.98
N VAL A 128 -17.03 -1.45 -1.18
CA VAL A 128 -18.39 -1.95 -1.45
C VAL A 128 -19.43 -1.12 -0.70
N PHE A 129 -19.29 -1.03 0.63
CA PHE A 129 -20.27 -0.40 1.52
C PHE A 129 -20.00 1.08 1.74
N ASN A 130 -18.73 1.48 1.79
CA ASN A 130 -18.25 2.85 2.02
C ASN A 130 -18.99 3.59 3.16
N PRO A 131 -18.58 3.40 4.42
CA PRO A 131 -19.16 4.11 5.55
C PRO A 131 -18.70 5.58 5.67
N LEU A 132 -17.85 6.06 4.74
CA LEU A 132 -17.26 7.39 4.80
C LEU A 132 -18.12 8.42 4.06
N ARG A 133 -17.88 9.69 4.37
CA ARG A 133 -18.65 10.81 3.80
C ARG A 133 -18.35 11.03 2.32
N SER A 134 -17.20 10.58 1.83
CA SER A 134 -16.80 10.78 0.45
C SER A 134 -16.05 9.58 -0.14
N ALA A 135 -16.18 9.39 -1.45
CA ALA A 135 -15.36 8.44 -2.20
C ALA A 135 -13.86 8.81 -2.19
N ARG A 136 -13.52 10.07 -1.86
CA ARG A 136 -12.14 10.51 -1.76
C ARG A 136 -11.51 9.99 -0.48
N ASP A 137 -12.22 10.11 0.64
CA ASP A 137 -11.77 9.55 1.93
C ASP A 137 -11.62 8.02 1.84
N GLU A 138 -12.52 7.35 1.12
CA GLU A 138 -12.42 5.90 0.80
C GLU A 138 -11.09 5.58 0.10
N GLU A 139 -10.82 6.24 -1.02
CA GLU A 139 -9.63 5.96 -1.83
C GLU A 139 -8.35 6.26 -1.06
N THR A 140 -8.28 7.39 -0.36
CA THR A 140 -7.16 7.78 0.49
C THR A 140 -6.95 6.75 1.61
N LEU A 141 -8.01 6.32 2.30
CA LEU A 141 -7.88 5.33 3.37
C LEU A 141 -7.44 3.96 2.84
N ILE A 142 -7.99 3.49 1.72
CA ILE A 142 -7.51 2.25 1.06
C ILE A 142 -6.02 2.39 0.68
N GLY A 143 -5.64 3.52 0.08
CA GLY A 143 -4.25 3.79 -0.29
C GLY A 143 -3.30 3.71 0.91
N THR A 144 -3.67 4.37 2.03
CA THR A 144 -2.92 4.33 3.30
C THR A 144 -2.77 2.90 3.83
N LEU A 145 -3.88 2.18 3.98
CA LEU A 145 -3.88 0.82 4.56
C LEU A 145 -3.14 -0.19 3.68
N SER A 146 -3.08 0.06 2.36
CA SER A 146 -2.37 -0.79 1.40
C SER A 146 -0.84 -0.72 1.47
N VAL A 147 -0.28 0.26 2.18
CA VAL A 147 1.19 0.47 2.21
C VAL A 147 1.76 0.69 3.61
N ILE A 148 0.93 0.98 4.62
CA ILE A 148 1.40 1.27 5.97
C ILE A 148 2.19 0.11 6.57
N ILE A 149 1.67 -1.11 6.58
CA ILE A 149 2.38 -2.24 7.19
C ILE A 149 3.66 -2.60 6.41
N PRO A 150 3.66 -2.72 5.06
CA PRO A 150 4.88 -3.02 4.30
C PRO A 150 6.00 -2.01 4.55
N ILE A 151 5.68 -0.71 4.63
CA ILE A 151 6.68 0.33 4.91
C ILE A 151 7.29 0.20 6.32
N PHE A 152 6.51 -0.26 7.30
CA PHE A 152 7.04 -0.57 8.63
C PHE A 152 7.79 -1.91 8.70
N MET A 153 7.56 -2.81 7.75
CA MET A 153 8.30 -4.06 7.64
C MET A 153 9.71 -3.89 7.05
N VAL A 154 9.92 -2.96 6.12
CA VAL A 154 11.26 -2.59 5.61
C VAL A 154 12.13 -2.05 6.74
#